data_AF-A0A8C0DA74-F1
#
_entry.id   AF-A0A8C0DA74-F1
#
_cell.length_a   1.000
_cell.length_b   1.000
_cell.length_c   1.000
_cell.angle_alpha   90.00
_cell.angle_beta   90.00
_cell.angle_gamma   90.00
#
_symmetry.space_group_name_H-M   'P 1'
#
loop_
_entity.id
_entity.type
_entity.pdbx_description
1 polymer ?
#
loop_
_entity_poly.entity_id
_entity_poly.type
_entity_poly.pdbx_seq_one_letter_code
_entity_poly.pdbx_strand_id
1 'polypeptide(L)'
;MEDSGKTFNSEGEEANYWKDLAMTYKQRAENTQEELREFQEGSREYEAELETQLQQIETRNRDLLSENNRLRVELETIKEKFETQHSEGYRQISALEDDLAQTKAIKDQLQKYIRELEQANDDLERAKRATIMSLEDFEQRLNQAIERNAFLESELDEKENLLESVQRLKDEARDLRQELAVQQKQEKPRTPMPSSVEAERTDTAVQATGSVPSTPIAHRGPSSSLNTPGTFRRGLDDSTGGTPLTPAARISALNIVGDLLRKVGVGHQLPLVVQINDQVVQLLLKPVLGLFQFVISSCLLFVLLGEAFNFLLEPLLALFQGFHGAGKVLQFLLRIGELKWQCPGWGERRVVRDSHPCAPEKQRPPSH
;
A
#
# COMPACT_ATOMS: atom_id res chain seq x y z
N MET A 1 -35.70 88.06 68.75
CA MET A 1 -36.30 89.39 68.55
C MET A 1 -36.64 89.92 69.93
N GLU A 2 -35.61 90.42 70.62
CA GLU A 2 -35.66 90.88 72.01
C GLU A 2 -34.81 92.14 72.10
N ASP A 3 -35.44 93.32 72.00
CA ASP A 3 -34.73 94.59 72.21
C ASP A 3 -35.64 95.76 72.64
N SER A 4 -36.84 95.47 73.14
CA SER A 4 -37.85 96.48 73.46
C SER A 4 -37.69 97.08 74.86
N GLY A 5 -36.45 97.21 75.35
CA GLY A 5 -36.16 97.54 76.76
C GLY A 5 -34.79 98.14 77.08
N LYS A 6 -34.06 98.68 76.09
CA LYS A 6 -32.85 99.47 76.36
C LYS A 6 -33.18 100.94 76.61
N THR A 7 -32.71 101.46 77.74
CA THR A 7 -32.76 102.88 78.10
C THR A 7 -31.35 103.45 78.09
N PHE A 8 -31.13 104.54 77.36
CA PHE A 8 -29.82 105.15 77.16
C PHE A 8 -29.63 106.38 78.07
N ASN A 9 -28.40 106.65 78.48
CA ASN A 9 -28.06 107.77 79.37
C ASN A 9 -27.71 109.06 78.60
N SER A 10 -27.65 108.99 77.27
CA SER A 10 -27.30 110.09 76.36
C SER A 10 -27.79 109.78 74.94
N GLU A 11 -28.21 110.79 74.19
CA GLU A 11 -28.55 110.66 72.75
C GLU A 11 -27.38 110.09 71.92
N GLY A 12 -26.14 110.37 72.33
CA GLY A 12 -24.95 109.80 71.70
C GLY A 12 -24.72 108.31 72.00
N GLU A 13 -25.22 107.82 73.14
CA GLU A 13 -25.17 106.41 73.51
C GLU A 13 -26.22 105.61 72.73
N GLU A 14 -27.42 106.18 72.56
CA GLU A 14 -28.49 105.64 71.70
C GLU A 14 -28.08 105.58 70.22
N ALA A 15 -27.51 106.67 69.68
CA ALA A 15 -27.06 106.73 68.29
C ALA A 15 -25.94 105.70 68.00
N ASN A 16 -25.01 105.51 68.93
CA ASN A 16 -23.99 104.47 68.81
C ASN A 16 -24.60 103.06 68.90
N TYR A 17 -25.55 102.82 69.81
CA TYR A 17 -26.21 101.53 69.93
C TYR A 17 -26.93 101.11 68.64
N TRP A 18 -27.76 101.98 68.07
CA TRP A 18 -28.47 101.67 66.82
C TRP A 18 -27.52 101.51 65.63
N LYS A 19 -26.41 102.25 65.61
CA LYS A 19 -25.36 102.11 64.59
C LYS A 19 -24.64 100.75 64.71
N ASP A 20 -24.27 100.33 65.91
CA ASP A 20 -23.61 99.04 66.15
C ASP A 20 -24.57 97.87 65.86
N LEU A 21 -25.85 98.01 66.20
CA LEU A 21 -26.89 97.03 65.86
C LEU A 21 -27.11 96.94 64.33
N ALA A 22 -27.17 98.07 63.63
CA ALA A 22 -27.27 98.10 62.17
C ALA A 22 -26.02 97.50 61.49
N MET A 23 -24.83 97.80 62.00
CA MET A 23 -23.57 97.17 61.55
C MET A 23 -23.58 95.66 61.80
N THR A 24 -24.09 95.20 62.94
CA THR A 24 -24.22 93.77 63.28
C THR A 24 -25.19 93.05 62.35
N TYR A 25 -26.36 93.64 62.06
CA TYR A 25 -27.31 93.07 61.10
C TYR A 25 -26.77 93.08 59.67
N LYS A 26 -26.06 94.15 59.27
CA LYS A 26 -25.39 94.22 57.98
C LYS A 26 -24.36 93.09 57.84
N GLN A 27 -23.45 92.96 58.80
CA GLN A 27 -22.45 91.89 58.81
C GLN A 27 -23.10 90.51 58.75
N ARG A 28 -24.19 90.30 59.51
CA ARG A 28 -24.93 89.02 59.47
C ARG A 28 -25.54 88.75 58.10
N ALA A 29 -26.12 89.76 57.44
CA ALA A 29 -26.65 89.63 56.09
C ALA A 29 -25.56 89.32 55.06
N GLU A 30 -24.43 90.02 55.13
CA GLU A 30 -23.24 89.79 54.29
C GLU A 30 -22.71 88.36 54.49
N ASN A 31 -22.52 87.90 55.73
CA ASN A 31 -22.12 86.52 56.03
C ASN A 31 -23.11 85.50 55.45
N THR A 32 -24.42 85.65 55.66
CA THR A 32 -25.41 84.70 55.09
C THR A 32 -25.48 84.73 53.56
N GLN A 33 -25.10 85.85 52.94
CA GLN A 33 -25.00 85.96 51.49
C GLN A 33 -23.74 85.26 50.95
N GLU A 34 -22.63 85.31 51.71
CA GLU A 34 -21.39 84.58 51.43
C GLU A 34 -21.60 83.07 51.60
N GLU A 35 -22.14 82.62 52.74
CA GLU A 35 -22.53 81.21 52.99
C GLU A 35 -23.43 80.65 51.88
N LEU A 36 -24.43 81.43 51.43
CA LEU A 36 -25.31 81.02 50.32
C LEU A 36 -24.56 80.94 48.99
N ARG A 37 -23.58 81.81 48.74
CA ARG A 37 -22.77 81.77 47.53
C ARG A 37 -21.85 80.55 47.52
N GLU A 38 -21.13 80.30 48.61
CA GLU A 38 -20.29 79.10 48.78
C GLU A 38 -21.09 77.82 48.58
N PHE A 39 -22.30 77.74 49.15
CA PHE A 39 -23.20 76.61 48.92
C PHE A 39 -23.64 76.46 47.45
N GLN A 40 -23.96 77.57 46.78
CA GLN A 40 -24.33 77.55 45.35
C GLN A 40 -23.17 77.22 44.43
N GLU A 41 -21.94 77.60 44.77
CA GLU A 41 -20.74 77.26 44.02
C GLU A 41 -20.39 75.79 44.23
N GLY A 42 -20.36 75.30 45.47
CA GLY A 42 -20.15 73.89 45.80
C GLY A 42 -21.20 72.94 45.22
N SER A 43 -22.48 73.34 45.13
CA SER A 43 -23.51 72.54 44.44
C SER A 43 -23.21 72.38 42.95
N ARG A 44 -22.77 73.46 42.28
CA ARG A 44 -22.42 73.42 40.84
C ARG A 44 -21.17 72.60 40.58
N GLU A 45 -20.16 72.71 41.45
CA GLU A 45 -18.95 71.88 41.35
C GLU A 45 -19.31 70.39 41.50
N TYR A 46 -20.14 70.05 42.48
CA TYR A 46 -20.61 68.68 42.69
C TYR A 46 -21.49 68.17 41.54
N GLU A 47 -22.39 69.00 40.99
CA GLU A 47 -23.18 68.69 39.80
C GLU A 47 -22.27 68.41 38.59
N ALA A 48 -21.24 69.22 38.36
CA ALA A 48 -20.26 69.01 37.30
C ALA A 48 -19.42 67.73 37.51
N GLU A 49 -19.03 67.40 38.75
CA GLU A 49 -18.39 66.12 39.07
C GLU A 49 -19.30 64.93 38.73
N LEU A 50 -20.59 64.99 39.07
CA LEU A 50 -21.56 63.94 38.72
C LEU A 50 -21.76 63.83 37.21
N GLU A 51 -21.87 64.95 36.48
CA GLU A 51 -22.00 64.96 35.03
C GLU A 51 -20.77 64.33 34.34
N THR A 52 -19.54 64.66 34.80
CA THR A 52 -18.33 64.05 34.23
C THR A 52 -18.23 62.55 34.51
N GLN A 53 -18.64 62.09 35.70
CA GLN A 53 -18.72 60.65 36.00
C GLN A 53 -19.76 59.94 35.13
N LEU A 54 -20.93 60.55 34.93
CA LEU A 54 -21.99 60.02 34.08
C LEU A 54 -21.51 59.91 32.62
N GLN A 55 -20.91 60.96 32.06
CA GLN A 55 -20.32 60.94 30.71
C GLN A 55 -19.23 59.86 30.55
N GLN A 56 -18.37 59.66 31.55
CA GLN A 56 -17.37 58.58 31.54
C GLN A 56 -18.00 57.19 31.54
N ILE A 57 -19.07 56.99 32.31
CA ILE A 57 -19.81 55.72 32.36
C ILE A 57 -20.55 55.47 31.05
N GLU A 58 -21.22 56.47 30.49
CA GLU A 58 -21.90 56.39 29.18
C GLU A 58 -20.92 56.07 28.05
N THR A 59 -19.77 56.77 28.01
CA THR A 59 -18.70 56.51 27.02
C THR A 59 -18.20 55.07 27.13
N ARG A 60 -17.86 54.63 28.35
CA ARG A 60 -17.41 53.24 28.60
C ARG A 60 -18.47 52.22 28.22
N ASN A 61 -19.75 52.48 28.47
CA ASN A 61 -20.85 51.61 28.10
C ASN A 61 -20.99 51.51 26.57
N ARG A 62 -20.97 52.65 25.87
CA ARG A 62 -21.01 52.73 24.40
C ARG A 62 -19.86 51.95 23.76
N ASP A 63 -18.65 52.08 24.29
CA ASP A 63 -17.46 51.39 23.77
C ASP A 63 -17.53 49.87 24.06
N LEU A 64 -17.99 49.45 25.25
CA LEU A 64 -18.25 48.05 25.57
C LEU A 64 -19.35 47.43 24.69
N LEU A 65 -20.40 48.18 24.33
CA LEU A 65 -21.43 47.73 23.40
C LEU A 65 -20.90 47.57 21.98
N SER A 66 -20.07 48.52 21.52
CA SER A 66 -19.38 48.43 20.23
C SER A 66 -18.49 47.17 20.16
N GLU A 67 -17.70 46.94 21.21
CA GLU A 67 -16.82 45.77 21.31
C GLU A 67 -17.61 44.46 21.41
N ASN A 68 -18.71 44.42 22.17
CA ASN A 68 -19.57 43.24 22.23
C ASN A 68 -20.19 42.91 20.87
N ASN A 69 -20.60 43.93 20.10
CA ASN A 69 -21.11 43.74 18.74
C ASN A 69 -20.01 43.25 17.77
N ARG A 70 -18.79 43.80 17.85
CA ARG A 70 -17.64 43.33 17.07
C ARG A 70 -17.36 41.84 17.33
N LEU A 71 -17.25 41.47 18.60
CA LEU A 71 -16.99 40.08 19.03
C LEU A 71 -18.12 39.12 18.61
N ARG A 72 -19.39 39.55 18.61
CA ARG A 72 -20.51 38.75 18.08
C ARG A 72 -20.37 38.46 16.59
N VAL A 73 -20.01 39.47 15.79
CA VAL A 73 -19.82 39.31 14.33
C VAL A 73 -18.63 38.41 14.03
N GLU A 74 -17.52 38.56 14.78
CA GLU A 74 -16.35 37.69 14.64
C GLU A 74 -16.66 36.23 15.02
N LEU A 75 -17.40 36.02 16.11
CA LEU A 75 -17.86 34.69 16.54
C LEU A 75 -18.73 34.03 15.47
N GLU A 76 -19.68 34.76 14.88
CA GLU A 76 -20.55 34.22 13.83
C GLU A 76 -19.77 33.93 12.53
N THR A 77 -18.83 34.82 12.16
CA THR A 77 -17.92 34.61 11.02
C THR A 77 -17.06 33.35 11.21
N ILE A 78 -16.61 33.07 12.44
CA ILE A 78 -15.81 31.88 12.76
C ILE A 78 -16.68 30.62 12.70
N LYS A 79 -17.94 30.67 13.17
CA LYS A 79 -18.88 29.55 13.02
C LYS A 79 -19.17 29.23 11.55
N GLU A 80 -19.49 30.23 10.73
CA GLU A 80 -19.78 30.03 9.30
C GLU A 80 -18.57 29.40 8.59
N LYS A 81 -17.35 29.86 8.90
CA LYS A 81 -16.10 29.25 8.40
C LYS A 81 -15.90 27.82 8.89
N PHE A 82 -16.22 27.53 10.15
CA PHE A 82 -16.15 26.17 10.69
C PHE A 82 -17.17 25.24 10.03
N GLU A 83 -18.43 25.67 9.88
CA GLU A 83 -19.50 24.88 9.28
C GLU A 83 -19.26 24.61 7.78
N THR A 84 -18.79 25.62 7.04
CA THR A 84 -18.38 25.44 5.63
C THR A 84 -17.23 24.45 5.51
N GLN A 85 -16.12 24.66 6.22
CA GLN A 85 -14.97 23.74 6.23
C GLN A 85 -15.34 22.33 6.69
N HIS A 86 -16.19 22.19 7.71
CA HIS A 86 -16.67 20.89 8.19
C HIS A 86 -17.53 20.19 7.13
N SER A 87 -18.41 20.91 6.44
CA SER A 87 -19.24 20.36 5.36
C SER A 87 -18.42 19.96 4.13
N GLU A 88 -17.37 20.71 3.80
CA GLU A 88 -16.43 20.40 2.72
C GLU A 88 -15.58 19.19 3.07
N GLY A 89 -15.00 19.14 4.27
CA GLY A 89 -14.25 18.00 4.78
C GLY A 89 -15.09 16.72 4.80
N TYR A 90 -16.35 16.81 5.24
CA TYR A 90 -17.28 15.67 5.22
C TYR A 90 -17.56 15.16 3.79
N ARG A 91 -17.77 16.06 2.83
CA ARG A 91 -17.93 15.70 1.40
C ARG A 91 -16.66 15.05 0.82
N GLN A 92 -15.47 15.57 1.16
CA GLN A 92 -14.20 15.01 0.73
C GLN A 92 -13.97 13.60 1.31
N ILE A 93 -14.26 13.39 2.60
CA ILE A 93 -14.17 12.08 3.24
C ILE A 93 -15.12 11.09 2.57
N SER A 94 -16.39 11.45 2.37
CA SER A 94 -17.37 10.59 1.69
C SER A 94 -16.92 10.20 0.27
N ALA A 95 -16.38 11.13 -0.51
CA ALA A 95 -15.88 10.85 -1.85
C ALA A 95 -14.67 9.90 -1.83
N LEU A 96 -13.74 10.07 -0.88
CA LEU A 96 -12.59 9.19 -0.71
C LEU A 96 -13.01 7.79 -0.21
N GLU A 97 -14.07 7.68 0.59
CA GLU A 97 -14.64 6.39 1.01
C GLU A 97 -15.29 5.65 -0.17
N ASP A 98 -16.00 6.35 -1.05
CA ASP A 98 -16.56 5.81 -2.30
C ASP A 98 -15.47 5.34 -3.28
N ASP A 99 -14.43 6.16 -3.51
CA ASP A 99 -13.28 5.82 -4.35
C ASP A 99 -12.50 4.60 -3.80
N LEU A 100 -12.35 4.52 -2.47
CA LEU A 100 -11.74 3.37 -1.80
C LEU A 100 -12.59 2.10 -1.98
N ALA A 101 -13.91 2.21 -1.89
CA ALA A 101 -14.83 1.10 -2.10
C ALA A 101 -14.80 0.62 -3.56
N GLN A 102 -14.82 1.55 -4.52
CA GLN A 102 -14.69 1.27 -5.96
C GLN A 102 -13.35 0.58 -6.27
N THR A 103 -12.24 1.10 -5.74
CA THR A 103 -10.90 0.54 -5.95
C THR A 103 -10.80 -0.89 -5.40
N LYS A 104 -11.38 -1.16 -4.23
CA LYS A 104 -11.48 -2.52 -3.66
C LYS A 104 -12.32 -3.44 -4.56
N ALA A 105 -13.47 -2.99 -5.03
CA ALA A 105 -14.32 -3.78 -5.92
C ALA A 105 -13.62 -4.15 -7.25
N ILE A 106 -12.91 -3.19 -7.87
CA ILE A 106 -12.11 -3.42 -9.08
C ILE A 106 -10.96 -4.41 -8.79
N LYS A 107 -10.25 -4.26 -7.68
CA LYS A 107 -9.21 -5.21 -7.27
C LYS A 107 -9.77 -6.63 -7.12
N ASP A 108 -10.91 -6.79 -6.47
CA ASP A 108 -11.53 -8.10 -6.24
C ASP A 108 -12.04 -8.73 -7.56
N GLN A 109 -12.50 -7.92 -8.52
CA GLN A 109 -12.82 -8.36 -9.88
C GLN A 109 -11.57 -8.83 -10.64
N LEU A 110 -10.48 -8.06 -10.61
CA LEU A 110 -9.21 -8.45 -11.25
C LEU A 110 -8.63 -9.72 -10.62
N GLN A 111 -8.75 -9.91 -9.30
CA GLN A 111 -8.33 -11.15 -8.63
C GLN A 111 -9.17 -12.37 -9.03
N LYS A 112 -10.45 -12.22 -9.36
CA LYS A 112 -11.27 -13.31 -9.93
C LYS A 112 -10.82 -13.62 -11.35
N TYR A 113 -10.66 -12.58 -12.18
CA TYR A 113 -10.24 -12.72 -13.57
C TYR A 113 -8.85 -13.37 -13.71
N ILE A 114 -7.91 -13.08 -12.80
CA ILE A 114 -6.60 -13.76 -12.75
C ILE A 114 -6.79 -15.28 -12.55
N ARG A 115 -7.65 -15.71 -11.62
CA ARG A 115 -7.92 -17.14 -11.36
C ARG A 115 -8.60 -17.82 -12.54
N GLU A 116 -9.49 -17.11 -13.23
CA GLU A 116 -10.14 -17.60 -14.46
C GLU A 116 -9.11 -17.81 -15.60
N LEU A 117 -8.15 -16.89 -15.74
CA LEU A 117 -7.04 -17.03 -16.70
C LEU A 117 -6.06 -18.15 -16.31
N GLU A 118 -5.74 -18.30 -15.02
CA GLU A 118 -4.93 -19.40 -14.50
C GLU A 118 -5.58 -20.75 -14.81
N GLN A 119 -6.88 -20.91 -14.53
CA GLN A 119 -7.64 -22.12 -14.85
C GLN A 119 -7.68 -22.39 -16.37
N ALA A 120 -7.94 -21.37 -17.20
CA ALA A 120 -7.96 -21.53 -18.65
C ALA A 120 -6.58 -21.93 -19.22
N ASN A 121 -5.49 -21.49 -18.60
CA ASN A 121 -4.14 -21.90 -18.96
C ASN A 121 -3.84 -23.36 -18.55
N ASP A 122 -4.25 -23.79 -17.36
CA ASP A 122 -4.15 -25.19 -16.92
C ASP A 122 -4.94 -26.14 -17.85
N ASP A 123 -6.13 -25.72 -18.28
CA ASP A 123 -6.96 -26.46 -19.22
C ASP A 123 -6.30 -26.52 -20.63
N LEU A 124 -5.70 -25.42 -21.08
CA LEU A 124 -4.93 -25.37 -22.33
C LEU A 124 -3.67 -26.26 -22.28
N GLU A 125 -2.94 -26.27 -21.16
CA GLU A 125 -1.81 -27.18 -20.95
C GLU A 125 -2.25 -28.64 -20.96
N ARG A 126 -3.38 -28.98 -20.33
CA ARG A 126 -3.94 -30.33 -20.36
C ARG A 126 -4.31 -30.75 -21.78
N ALA A 127 -4.97 -29.87 -22.54
CA ALA A 127 -5.30 -30.11 -23.95
C ALA A 127 -4.02 -30.30 -24.80
N LYS A 128 -2.99 -29.46 -24.61
CA LYS A 128 -1.68 -29.60 -25.27
C LYS A 128 -1.05 -30.97 -25.01
N ARG A 129 -1.03 -31.43 -23.74
CA ARG A 129 -0.45 -32.74 -23.36
C ARG A 129 -1.23 -33.89 -24.01
N ALA A 130 -2.56 -33.82 -24.03
CA ALA A 130 -3.40 -34.82 -24.71
C ALA A 130 -3.16 -34.87 -26.23
N THR A 131 -3.02 -33.71 -26.89
CA THR A 131 -2.69 -33.63 -28.31
C THR A 131 -1.32 -34.22 -28.61
N ILE A 132 -0.30 -33.93 -27.78
CA ILE A 132 1.05 -34.51 -27.93
C ILE A 132 0.99 -36.03 -27.83
N MET A 133 0.35 -36.59 -26.80
CA MET A 133 0.19 -38.05 -26.66
C MET A 133 -0.55 -38.68 -27.86
N SER A 134 -1.55 -37.98 -28.43
CA SER A 134 -2.24 -38.48 -29.63
C SER A 134 -1.35 -38.46 -30.86
N LEU A 135 -0.46 -37.47 -31.01
CA LEU A 135 0.52 -37.41 -32.10
C LEU A 135 1.56 -38.53 -31.95
N GLU A 136 2.06 -38.77 -30.72
CA GLU A 136 2.99 -39.85 -30.41
C GLU A 136 2.42 -41.25 -30.75
N ASP A 137 1.12 -41.49 -30.47
CA ASP A 137 0.44 -42.74 -30.89
C ASP A 137 0.30 -42.85 -32.42
N PHE A 138 0.01 -41.74 -33.13
CA PHE A 138 0.01 -41.74 -34.60
C PHE A 138 1.40 -42.00 -35.18
N GLU A 139 2.45 -41.37 -34.65
CA GLU A 139 3.83 -41.60 -35.05
C GLU A 139 4.25 -43.06 -34.82
N GLN A 140 3.91 -43.64 -33.65
CA GLN A 140 4.20 -45.05 -33.37
C GLN A 140 3.49 -45.99 -34.35
N ARG A 141 2.21 -45.73 -34.68
CA ARG A 141 1.45 -46.52 -35.66
C ARG A 141 2.02 -46.41 -37.07
N LEU A 142 2.45 -45.21 -37.47
CA LEU A 142 3.11 -44.98 -38.76
C LEU A 142 4.45 -45.73 -38.83
N ASN A 143 5.28 -45.66 -37.79
CA ASN A 143 6.55 -46.39 -37.74
C ASN A 143 6.34 -47.91 -37.86
N GLN A 144 5.38 -48.49 -37.12
CA GLN A 144 5.04 -49.91 -37.28
C GLN A 144 4.46 -50.24 -38.67
N ALA A 145 3.81 -49.29 -39.35
CA ALA A 145 3.35 -49.50 -40.73
C ALA A 145 4.53 -49.47 -41.72
N ILE A 146 5.51 -48.60 -41.52
CA ILE A 146 6.76 -48.56 -42.30
C ILE A 146 7.55 -49.85 -42.12
N GLU A 147 7.75 -50.31 -40.87
CA GLU A 147 8.41 -51.59 -40.56
C GLU A 147 7.76 -52.79 -41.27
N ARG A 148 6.42 -52.85 -41.28
CA ARG A 148 5.69 -53.90 -42.00
C ARG A 148 5.82 -53.80 -43.51
N ASN A 149 5.84 -52.59 -44.08
CA ASN A 149 6.07 -52.43 -45.53
C ASN A 149 7.50 -52.84 -45.92
N ALA A 150 8.52 -52.43 -45.16
CA ALA A 150 9.91 -52.83 -45.42
C ALA A 150 10.10 -54.36 -45.32
N PHE A 151 9.40 -55.03 -44.40
CA PHE A 151 9.38 -56.49 -44.33
C PHE A 151 8.73 -57.11 -45.58
N LEU A 152 7.56 -56.62 -46.01
CA LEU A 152 6.88 -57.09 -47.22
C LEU A 152 7.69 -56.81 -48.51
N GLU A 153 8.42 -55.70 -48.57
CA GLU A 153 9.37 -55.40 -49.65
C GLU A 153 10.47 -56.48 -49.70
N SER A 154 11.06 -56.85 -48.56
CA SER A 154 12.04 -57.94 -48.53
C SER A 154 11.48 -59.32 -48.91
N GLU A 155 10.23 -59.64 -48.56
CA GLU A 155 9.56 -60.88 -49.02
C GLU A 155 9.31 -60.87 -50.54
N LEU A 156 9.08 -59.69 -51.15
CA LEU A 156 8.97 -59.54 -52.59
C LEU A 156 10.33 -59.67 -53.29
N ASP A 157 11.40 -59.10 -52.72
CA ASP A 157 12.76 -59.24 -53.23
C ASP A 157 13.23 -60.72 -53.19
N GLU A 158 12.99 -61.43 -52.09
CA GLU A 158 13.29 -62.88 -52.00
C GLU A 158 12.54 -63.68 -53.07
N LYS A 159 11.27 -63.35 -53.29
CA LYS A 159 10.45 -63.97 -54.34
C LYS A 159 10.97 -63.66 -55.74
N GLU A 160 11.45 -62.45 -56.01
CA GLU A 160 12.06 -62.09 -57.30
C GLU A 160 13.37 -62.85 -57.53
N ASN A 161 14.24 -62.93 -56.52
CA ASN A 161 15.47 -63.72 -56.55
C ASN A 161 15.21 -65.22 -56.81
N LEU A 162 14.16 -65.78 -56.20
CA LEU A 162 13.73 -67.16 -56.47
C LEU A 162 13.18 -67.33 -57.89
N LEU A 163 12.42 -66.37 -58.42
CA LEU A 163 11.93 -66.40 -59.81
C LEU A 163 13.08 -66.33 -60.81
N GLU A 164 14.10 -65.49 -60.57
CA GLU A 164 15.30 -65.44 -61.40
C GLU A 164 16.05 -66.78 -61.35
N SER A 165 16.21 -67.35 -60.15
CA SER A 165 16.91 -68.64 -59.95
C SER A 165 16.18 -69.80 -60.65
N VAL A 166 14.85 -69.84 -60.58
CA VAL A 166 14.01 -70.80 -61.31
C VAL A 166 14.13 -70.60 -62.83
N GLN A 167 14.19 -69.36 -63.31
CA GLN A 167 14.35 -69.08 -64.74
C GLN A 167 15.75 -69.50 -65.24
N ARG A 168 16.83 -69.21 -64.49
CA ARG A 168 18.19 -69.70 -64.78
C ARG A 168 18.24 -71.22 -64.84
N LEU A 169 17.75 -71.93 -63.82
CA LEU A 169 17.71 -73.40 -63.79
C LEU A 169 16.86 -74.00 -64.93
N LYS A 170 15.81 -73.30 -65.36
CA LYS A 170 14.96 -73.71 -66.49
C LYS A 170 15.68 -73.55 -67.83
N ASP A 171 16.52 -72.53 -67.97
CA ASP A 171 17.36 -72.32 -69.15
C ASP A 171 18.53 -73.33 -69.16
N GLU A 172 19.19 -73.59 -68.03
CA GLU A 172 20.17 -74.69 -67.88
C GLU A 172 19.56 -76.06 -68.20
N ALA A 173 18.36 -76.36 -67.69
CA ALA A 173 17.64 -77.60 -67.99
C ALA A 173 17.16 -77.68 -69.46
N ARG A 174 17.08 -76.55 -70.17
CA ARG A 174 16.82 -76.50 -71.61
C ARG A 174 18.09 -76.78 -72.40
N ASP A 175 19.21 -76.18 -72.01
CA ASP A 175 20.51 -76.36 -72.64
C ASP A 175 21.00 -77.81 -72.46
N LEU A 176 20.93 -78.38 -71.26
CA LEU A 176 21.25 -79.79 -71.00
C LEU A 176 20.36 -80.76 -71.79
N ARG A 177 19.08 -80.45 -72.00
CA ARG A 177 18.21 -81.24 -72.90
C ARG A 177 18.66 -81.14 -74.35
N GLN A 178 19.16 -79.99 -74.78
CA GLN A 178 19.69 -79.78 -76.12
C GLN A 178 21.03 -80.51 -76.30
N GLU A 179 21.91 -80.52 -75.30
CA GLU A 179 23.13 -81.33 -75.27
C GLU A 179 22.83 -82.83 -75.32
N LEU A 180 21.90 -83.33 -74.49
CA LEU A 180 21.46 -84.73 -74.53
C LEU A 180 20.85 -85.12 -75.88
N ALA A 181 20.09 -84.22 -76.52
CA ALA A 181 19.55 -84.45 -77.86
C ALA A 181 20.66 -84.51 -78.94
N VAL A 182 21.77 -83.78 -78.75
CA VAL A 182 22.96 -83.88 -79.60
C VAL A 182 23.74 -85.18 -79.33
N GLN A 183 23.94 -85.57 -78.08
CA GLN A 183 24.60 -86.84 -77.70
C GLN A 183 23.82 -88.06 -78.21
N GLN A 184 22.48 -88.08 -78.06
CA GLN A 184 21.62 -89.13 -78.63
C GLN A 184 21.66 -89.20 -80.17
N LYS A 185 22.09 -88.12 -80.83
CA LYS A 185 22.31 -88.07 -82.28
C LYS A 185 23.73 -88.49 -82.70
N GLN A 186 24.67 -88.53 -81.75
CA GLN A 186 26.04 -89.05 -81.95
C GLN A 186 26.19 -90.52 -81.53
N GLU A 187 25.42 -91.04 -80.58
CA GLU A 187 25.54 -92.42 -80.10
C GLU A 187 24.33 -93.33 -80.38
N LYS A 188 24.51 -94.24 -81.33
CA LYS A 188 24.09 -95.66 -81.21
C LYS A 188 24.82 -96.52 -82.26
N PRO A 189 25.10 -97.83 -82.03
CA PRO A 189 24.74 -98.64 -80.85
C PRO A 189 25.82 -99.59 -80.28
N ARG A 190 25.70 -99.97 -78.99
CA ARG A 190 25.65 -101.37 -78.51
C ARG A 190 25.28 -101.50 -77.01
N THR A 191 24.80 -102.69 -76.65
CA THR A 191 24.15 -103.17 -75.40
C THR A 191 25.05 -104.20 -74.65
N PRO A 192 24.67 -104.88 -73.53
CA PRO A 192 23.84 -104.57 -72.32
C PRO A 192 24.48 -104.98 -70.94
N MET A 193 23.84 -104.63 -69.78
CA MET A 193 23.64 -105.33 -68.45
C MET A 193 24.60 -106.45 -67.90
N PRO A 194 24.66 -106.85 -66.58
CA PRO A 194 24.08 -106.33 -65.29
C PRO A 194 24.98 -106.40 -63.98
N SER A 195 24.42 -106.03 -62.80
CA SER A 195 24.81 -106.39 -61.39
C SER A 195 26.08 -105.71 -60.77
N SER A 196 26.33 -105.58 -59.45
CA SER A 196 25.72 -106.12 -58.21
C SER A 196 25.93 -105.23 -56.93
N VAL A 197 25.11 -105.45 -55.89
CA VAL A 197 25.14 -105.19 -54.39
C VAL A 197 26.47 -104.67 -53.72
N GLU A 198 26.60 -103.94 -52.57
CA GLU A 198 25.92 -103.85 -51.24
C GLU A 198 26.18 -102.51 -50.45
N ALA A 199 25.27 -102.18 -49.50
CA ALA A 199 25.44 -101.55 -48.15
C ALA A 199 26.34 -100.29 -47.91
N GLU A 200 26.26 -99.48 -46.82
CA GLU A 200 25.49 -99.44 -45.56
C GLU A 200 25.54 -98.01 -44.93
N ARG A 201 24.58 -97.65 -44.06
CA ARG A 201 24.63 -96.72 -42.87
C ARG A 201 23.61 -95.55 -42.78
N THR A 202 22.60 -95.78 -41.94
CA THR A 202 22.15 -94.98 -40.76
C THR A 202 23.01 -93.76 -40.37
N ASP A 203 22.52 -92.67 -39.75
CA ASP A 203 21.23 -92.30 -39.14
C ASP A 203 21.21 -90.74 -38.98
N THR A 204 20.24 -89.98 -38.43
CA THR A 204 18.99 -90.21 -37.64
C THR A 204 17.98 -89.07 -37.93
N ALA A 205 16.78 -89.10 -37.34
CA ALA A 205 15.87 -87.94 -37.24
C ALA A 205 15.21 -87.83 -35.85
N VAL A 206 15.04 -86.62 -35.30
CA VAL A 206 14.07 -86.33 -34.21
C VAL A 206 13.53 -84.87 -34.29
N GLN A 207 12.34 -84.65 -33.75
CA GLN A 207 11.48 -83.47 -33.93
C GLN A 207 11.57 -82.39 -32.81
N ALA A 208 10.79 -81.34 -33.05
CA ALA A 208 10.51 -80.11 -32.29
C ALA A 208 9.89 -80.24 -30.86
N THR A 209 9.44 -79.08 -30.34
CA THR A 209 8.83 -78.75 -29.03
C THR A 209 9.84 -78.50 -27.89
N GLY A 210 9.65 -77.55 -26.95
CA GLY A 210 8.64 -76.49 -26.84
C GLY A 210 8.47 -75.99 -25.38
N SER A 211 8.24 -74.67 -25.20
CA SER A 211 7.75 -74.00 -23.97
C SER A 211 8.74 -73.49 -22.89
N VAL A 212 8.42 -72.27 -22.42
CA VAL A 212 8.84 -71.53 -21.19
C VAL A 212 8.06 -72.13 -19.96
N PRO A 213 8.25 -71.82 -18.64
CA PRO A 213 8.68 -70.53 -18.05
C PRO A 213 9.45 -70.48 -16.68
N SER A 214 9.70 -69.25 -16.22
CA SER A 214 9.76 -68.75 -14.82
C SER A 214 11.08 -68.73 -14.01
N THR A 215 11.20 -67.65 -13.21
CA THR A 215 12.25 -67.23 -12.25
C THR A 215 11.86 -67.66 -10.80
N PRO A 216 12.48 -67.22 -9.65
CA PRO A 216 13.62 -66.31 -9.37
C PRO A 216 14.61 -66.82 -8.25
N ILE A 217 15.24 -65.89 -7.48
CA ILE A 217 16.05 -66.03 -6.23
C ILE A 217 17.59 -66.18 -6.45
N ALA A 218 18.53 -65.66 -5.63
CA ALA A 218 18.70 -64.40 -4.86
C ALA A 218 20.10 -64.40 -4.15
N HIS A 219 20.57 -63.25 -3.66
CA HIS A 219 21.80 -63.02 -2.84
C HIS A 219 23.16 -63.27 -3.53
N ARG A 220 24.19 -62.41 -3.39
CA ARG A 220 24.82 -62.01 -2.12
C ARG A 220 25.76 -60.79 -2.29
N GLY A 221 25.57 -59.72 -1.49
CA GLY A 221 26.62 -58.72 -1.17
C GLY A 221 27.48 -59.18 0.03
N PRO A 222 28.30 -58.35 0.71
CA PRO A 222 28.27 -56.87 0.73
C PRO A 222 29.65 -56.15 0.78
N SER A 223 29.66 -54.82 0.67
CA SER A 223 30.32 -53.94 1.67
C SER A 223 29.94 -52.45 1.50
N SER A 224 29.61 -51.81 2.63
CA SER A 224 29.55 -50.36 2.84
C SER A 224 30.96 -49.81 3.10
N SER A 225 31.28 -48.51 3.03
CA SER A 225 30.63 -47.41 3.79
C SER A 225 31.35 -46.04 3.56
N LEU A 226 30.66 -44.94 3.92
CA LEU A 226 31.19 -43.58 4.21
C LEU A 226 31.67 -42.75 2.98
N ASN A 227 31.32 -41.46 2.77
CA ASN A 227 31.02 -40.38 3.73
C ASN A 227 29.83 -39.45 3.32
N THR A 228 29.10 -38.96 4.33
CA THR A 228 28.24 -37.72 4.35
C THR A 228 29.07 -36.50 4.83
N PRO A 229 28.59 -35.23 4.94
CA PRO A 229 27.22 -34.64 4.97
C PRO A 229 27.01 -33.52 3.90
N GLY A 230 25.98 -32.65 3.84
CA GLY A 230 24.70 -32.50 4.56
C GLY A 230 24.22 -31.02 4.63
N THR A 231 23.16 -30.70 3.89
CA THR A 231 22.14 -29.61 4.10
C THR A 231 22.49 -28.10 4.02
N PHE A 232 21.60 -27.37 3.30
CA PHE A 232 21.21 -25.94 3.36
C PHE A 232 21.90 -24.81 2.52
N ARG A 233 21.06 -24.22 1.63
CA ARG A 233 20.86 -22.78 1.29
C ARG A 233 21.88 -21.94 0.47
N ARG A 234 21.33 -21.37 -0.63
CA ARG A 234 21.44 -19.97 -1.16
C ARG A 234 22.67 -19.56 -2.04
N GLY A 235 22.37 -18.91 -3.17
CA GLY A 235 23.30 -18.23 -4.12
C GLY A 235 23.60 -19.11 -5.33
N LEU A 236 23.38 -18.77 -6.62
CA LEU A 236 23.50 -17.55 -7.46
C LEU A 236 24.82 -17.50 -8.27
N ASP A 237 24.83 -18.18 -9.43
CA ASP A 237 25.49 -17.85 -10.71
C ASP A 237 25.39 -19.08 -11.65
N ASP A 238 24.54 -19.05 -12.68
CA ASP A 238 24.81 -18.63 -14.07
C ASP A 238 26.11 -19.17 -14.71
N SER A 239 25.96 -20.16 -15.61
CA SER A 239 26.77 -20.32 -16.83
C SER A 239 26.21 -21.44 -17.72
N THR A 240 25.38 -21.06 -18.69
CA THR A 240 24.97 -21.99 -19.77
C THR A 240 26.03 -21.97 -20.88
N GLY A 241 26.82 -23.03 -20.99
CA GLY A 241 27.97 -23.10 -21.90
C GLY A 241 27.60 -23.25 -23.39
N GLY A 242 27.37 -22.13 -24.07
CA GLY A 242 27.36 -22.03 -25.54
C GLY A 242 28.53 -21.18 -26.03
N THR A 243 29.36 -21.69 -26.93
CA THR A 243 30.54 -20.96 -27.44
C THR A 243 30.12 -19.69 -28.20
N PRO A 244 30.66 -18.50 -27.85
CA PRO A 244 30.21 -17.25 -28.45
C PRO A 244 30.71 -17.12 -29.90
N LEU A 245 29.79 -17.13 -30.87
CA LEU A 245 30.08 -16.81 -32.26
C LEU A 245 30.82 -15.45 -32.37
N THR A 246 31.87 -15.40 -33.19
CA THR A 246 32.67 -14.18 -33.37
C THR A 246 31.80 -13.01 -33.84
N PRO A 247 32.13 -11.75 -33.50
CA PRO A 247 31.31 -10.59 -33.86
C PRO A 247 30.99 -10.51 -35.37
N ALA A 248 31.95 -10.86 -36.24
CA ALA A 248 31.76 -10.92 -37.68
C ALA A 248 30.74 -12.00 -38.12
N ALA A 249 30.76 -13.18 -37.51
CA ALA A 249 29.78 -14.23 -37.79
C ALA A 249 28.37 -13.81 -37.36
N ARG A 250 28.24 -13.13 -36.21
CA ARG A 250 26.98 -12.56 -35.72
C ARG A 250 26.43 -11.47 -36.65
N ILE A 251 27.26 -10.54 -37.10
CA ILE A 251 26.87 -9.45 -38.01
C ILE A 251 26.49 -10.01 -39.40
N SER A 252 27.25 -11.00 -39.90
CA SER A 252 26.92 -11.68 -41.17
C SER A 252 25.58 -12.41 -41.09
N ALA A 253 25.34 -13.18 -40.03
CA ALA A 253 24.07 -13.87 -39.81
C ALA A 253 22.90 -12.86 -39.67
N LEU A 254 23.09 -11.75 -38.95
CA LEU A 254 22.08 -10.70 -38.82
C LEU A 254 21.78 -10.00 -40.16
N ASN A 255 22.77 -9.79 -41.02
CA ASN A 255 22.55 -9.23 -42.36
C ASN A 255 21.81 -10.22 -43.28
N ILE A 256 22.16 -11.52 -43.24
CA ILE A 256 21.47 -12.56 -44.02
C ILE A 256 20.01 -12.71 -43.56
N VAL A 257 19.76 -12.70 -42.24
CA VAL A 257 18.40 -12.70 -41.66
C VAL A 257 17.66 -11.41 -42.00
N GLY A 258 18.33 -10.25 -41.96
CA GLY A 258 17.77 -8.95 -42.35
C GLY A 258 17.35 -8.90 -43.81
N ASP A 259 18.15 -9.43 -44.72
CA ASP A 259 17.82 -9.55 -46.14
C ASP A 259 16.69 -10.57 -46.37
N LEU A 260 16.65 -11.69 -45.65
CA LEU A 260 15.51 -12.62 -45.69
C LEU A 260 14.21 -11.93 -45.25
N LEU A 261 14.21 -11.24 -44.10
CA LEU A 261 13.04 -10.52 -43.59
C LEU A 261 12.59 -9.39 -44.52
N ARG A 262 13.54 -8.72 -45.18
CA ARG A 262 13.27 -7.68 -46.19
C ARG A 262 12.75 -8.25 -47.52
N LYS A 263 13.11 -9.49 -47.87
CA LYS A 263 12.77 -10.13 -49.17
C LYS A 263 11.55 -11.06 -49.11
N VAL A 264 11.14 -11.51 -47.93
CA VAL A 264 9.90 -12.30 -47.70
C VAL A 264 8.68 -11.40 -47.40
N GLY A 265 8.89 -10.10 -47.14
CA GLY A 265 7.83 -9.09 -47.16
C GLY A 265 6.99 -9.02 -45.87
N VAL A 266 7.53 -8.35 -44.84
CA VAL A 266 6.79 -8.06 -43.59
C VAL A 266 6.57 -6.54 -43.42
N GLY A 267 5.71 -5.97 -44.27
CA GLY A 267 5.38 -4.54 -44.26
C GLY A 267 4.45 -4.08 -43.13
N HIS A 268 4.13 -4.93 -42.13
CA HIS A 268 3.06 -4.68 -41.16
C HIS A 268 3.41 -4.89 -39.68
N GLN A 269 4.66 -5.24 -39.31
CA GLN A 269 4.95 -5.68 -37.93
C GLN A 269 6.05 -4.90 -37.18
N LEU A 270 6.61 -3.85 -37.80
CA LEU A 270 7.50 -2.89 -37.13
C LEU A 270 6.82 -1.99 -36.08
N PRO A 271 5.59 -1.45 -36.27
CA PRO A 271 5.00 -0.55 -35.26
C PRO A 271 4.67 -1.28 -33.94
N LEU A 272 4.27 -2.56 -34.00
CA LEU A 272 3.91 -3.35 -32.82
C LEU A 272 5.10 -3.59 -31.88
N VAL A 273 6.29 -3.91 -32.39
CA VAL A 273 7.47 -4.21 -31.55
C VAL A 273 7.97 -2.96 -30.83
N VAL A 274 7.96 -1.79 -31.49
CA VAL A 274 8.31 -0.51 -30.84
C VAL A 274 7.28 -0.14 -29.78
N GLN A 275 5.99 -0.33 -30.07
CA GLN A 275 4.89 0.01 -29.17
C GLN A 275 4.80 -0.92 -27.94
N ILE A 276 5.19 -2.19 -28.06
CA ILE A 276 5.32 -3.10 -26.92
C ILE A 276 6.48 -2.68 -26.00
N ASN A 277 7.64 -2.31 -26.55
CA ASN A 277 8.77 -1.85 -25.74
C ASN A 277 8.46 -0.55 -24.99
N ASP A 278 7.81 0.43 -25.64
CA ASP A 278 7.42 1.67 -24.97
C ASP A 278 6.38 1.42 -23.86
N GLN A 279 5.37 0.57 -24.11
CA GLN A 279 4.39 0.14 -23.09
C GLN A 279 5.06 -0.54 -21.89
N VAL A 280 6.01 -1.46 -22.10
CA VAL A 280 6.71 -2.17 -21.02
C VAL A 280 7.61 -1.23 -20.22
N VAL A 281 8.33 -0.31 -20.88
CA VAL A 281 9.13 0.71 -20.19
C VAL A 281 8.24 1.66 -19.39
N GLN A 282 7.11 2.11 -19.94
CA GLN A 282 6.13 2.93 -19.23
C GLN A 282 5.54 2.21 -18.01
N LEU A 283 5.21 0.91 -18.14
CA LEU A 283 4.59 0.11 -17.08
C LEU A 283 5.57 -0.21 -15.93
N LEU A 284 6.85 -0.44 -16.22
CA LEU A 284 7.86 -0.74 -15.19
C LEU A 284 8.50 0.51 -14.59
N LEU A 285 8.73 1.57 -15.39
CA LEU A 285 9.47 2.75 -14.94
C LEU A 285 8.58 3.76 -14.19
N LYS A 286 7.29 3.89 -14.54
CA LYS A 286 6.36 4.80 -13.81
C LYS A 286 6.18 4.45 -12.33
N PRO A 287 5.96 3.19 -11.92
CA PRO A 287 5.85 2.84 -10.50
C PRO A 287 7.16 3.09 -9.74
N VAL A 288 8.31 2.81 -10.37
CA VAL A 288 9.63 3.03 -9.76
C VAL A 288 9.93 4.53 -9.59
N LEU A 289 9.65 5.35 -10.61
CA LEU A 289 9.74 6.81 -10.51
C LEU A 289 8.74 7.38 -9.50
N GLY A 290 7.52 6.84 -9.43
CA GLY A 290 6.51 7.21 -8.43
C GLY A 290 6.95 6.89 -7.01
N LEU A 291 7.56 5.72 -6.78
CA LEU A 291 8.15 5.35 -5.49
C LEU A 291 9.34 6.25 -5.13
N PHE A 292 10.23 6.55 -6.09
CA PHE A 292 11.32 7.51 -5.87
C PHE A 292 10.79 8.91 -5.52
N GLN A 293 9.80 9.41 -6.25
CA GLN A 293 9.18 10.71 -5.98
C GLN A 293 8.47 10.72 -4.62
N PHE A 294 7.79 9.64 -4.25
CA PHE A 294 7.14 9.49 -2.93
C PHE A 294 8.17 9.45 -1.79
N VAL A 295 9.29 8.74 -1.96
CA VAL A 295 10.39 8.71 -0.98
C VAL A 295 11.05 10.08 -0.86
N ILE A 296 11.39 10.74 -1.98
CA ILE A 296 11.97 12.09 -1.98
C ILE A 296 11.01 13.10 -1.33
N SER A 297 9.73 13.07 -1.68
CA SER A 297 8.71 13.95 -1.11
C SER A 297 8.47 13.67 0.37
N SER A 298 8.49 12.41 0.80
CA SER A 298 8.43 12.03 2.22
C SER A 298 9.66 12.49 2.99
N CYS A 299 10.88 12.33 2.43
CA CYS A 299 12.11 12.81 3.02
C CYS A 299 12.13 14.34 3.14
N LEU A 300 11.68 15.07 2.12
CA LEU A 300 11.52 16.53 2.18
C LEU A 300 10.47 16.92 3.23
N LEU A 301 9.35 16.19 3.33
CA LEU A 301 8.35 16.41 4.38
C LEU A 301 8.96 16.20 5.78
N PHE A 302 9.75 15.14 5.98
CA PHE A 302 10.44 14.87 7.26
C PHE A 302 11.51 15.92 7.59
N VAL A 303 12.24 16.44 6.60
CA VAL A 303 13.19 17.56 6.80
C VAL A 303 12.44 18.82 7.19
N LEU A 304 11.36 19.19 6.47
CA LEU A 304 10.52 20.34 6.81
C LEU A 304 9.81 20.17 8.17
N LEU A 305 9.39 18.96 8.54
CA LEU A 305 8.85 18.67 9.87
C LEU A 305 9.95 18.81 10.94
N GLY A 306 11.17 18.39 10.65
CA GLY A 306 12.33 18.55 11.53
C GLY A 306 12.76 20.01 11.70
N GLU A 307 12.75 20.81 10.63
CA GLU A 307 12.98 22.26 10.67
C GLU A 307 11.86 22.97 11.44
N ALA A 308 10.59 22.66 11.16
CA ALA A 308 9.45 23.19 11.91
C ALA A 308 9.50 22.78 13.40
N PHE A 309 9.93 21.56 13.71
CA PHE A 309 10.10 21.08 15.09
C PHE A 309 11.26 21.79 15.81
N ASN A 310 12.38 22.05 15.13
CA ASN A 310 13.46 22.89 15.66
C ASN A 310 12.99 24.33 15.89
N PHE A 311 12.25 24.91 14.95
CA PHE A 311 11.67 26.25 15.06
C PHE A 311 10.58 26.35 16.16
N LEU A 312 9.95 25.23 16.52
CA LEU A 312 9.06 25.14 17.68
C LEU A 312 9.83 24.89 19.00
N LEU A 313 10.96 24.18 18.95
CA LEU A 313 11.80 23.91 20.11
C LEU A 313 12.57 25.15 20.58
N GLU A 314 13.07 26.00 19.69
CA GLU A 314 13.86 27.18 20.05
C GLU A 314 13.10 28.13 21.00
N PRO A 315 11.84 28.54 20.72
CA PRO A 315 11.02 29.33 21.64
C PRO A 315 10.70 28.59 22.94
N LEU A 316 10.52 27.27 22.89
CA LEU A 316 10.26 26.42 24.06
C LEU A 316 11.49 26.33 24.97
N LEU A 317 12.68 26.18 24.41
CA LEU A 317 13.95 26.17 25.14
C LEU A 317 14.26 27.57 25.73
N ALA A 318 13.95 28.65 25.00
CA ALA A 318 14.04 30.01 25.51
C ALA A 318 13.06 30.25 26.69
N LEU A 319 11.82 29.73 26.60
CA LEU A 319 10.86 29.71 27.70
C LEU A 319 11.41 28.96 28.92
N PHE A 320 11.94 27.76 28.74
CA PHE A 320 12.55 26.96 29.81
C PHE A 320 13.79 27.62 30.44
N GLN A 321 14.61 28.32 29.65
CA GLN A 321 15.72 29.13 30.18
C GLN A 321 15.21 30.36 30.95
N GLY A 322 14.12 31.01 30.50
CA GLY A 322 13.44 32.08 31.25
C GLY A 322 12.93 31.62 32.62
N PHE A 323 12.36 30.41 32.71
CA PHE A 323 11.94 29.83 33.99
C PHE A 323 13.12 29.54 34.94
N HIS A 324 14.33 29.30 34.44
CA HIS A 324 15.53 29.17 35.28
C HIS A 324 15.92 30.50 35.97
N GLY A 325 15.56 31.65 35.37
CA GLY A 325 15.63 32.95 36.04
C GLY A 325 14.57 33.13 37.12
N ALA A 326 13.32 32.75 36.81
CA ALA A 326 12.19 32.84 37.75
C ALA A 326 12.36 31.94 38.99
N GLY A 327 13.03 30.78 38.86
CA GLY A 327 13.31 29.89 39.99
C GLY A 327 14.08 30.54 41.14
N LYS A 328 14.97 31.50 40.84
CA LYS A 328 15.69 32.27 41.88
C LYS A 328 14.78 33.26 42.60
N VAL A 329 13.81 33.86 41.90
CA VAL A 329 12.80 34.75 42.48
C VAL A 329 11.86 33.96 43.41
N LEU A 330 11.44 32.76 43.00
CA LEU A 330 10.61 31.89 43.83
C LEU A 330 11.35 31.43 45.10
N GLN A 331 12.64 31.10 45.00
CA GLN A 331 13.45 30.76 46.17
C GLN A 331 13.65 31.95 47.13
N PHE A 332 13.76 33.18 46.60
CA PHE A 332 13.84 34.40 47.42
C PHE A 332 12.52 34.68 48.16
N LEU A 333 11.38 34.50 47.50
CA LEU A 333 10.04 34.67 48.09
C LEU A 333 9.73 33.60 49.15
N LEU A 334 10.09 32.34 48.91
CA LEU A 334 9.95 31.26 49.91
C LEU A 334 10.79 31.55 51.18
N ARG A 335 12.00 32.07 51.02
CA ARG A 335 12.88 32.44 52.15
C ARG A 335 12.38 33.62 52.98
N ILE A 336 11.56 34.50 52.40
CA ILE A 336 10.83 35.55 53.12
C ILE A 336 9.59 34.98 53.83
N GLY A 337 8.95 33.95 53.26
CA GLY A 337 7.79 33.27 53.84
C GLY A 337 8.07 32.53 55.16
N GLU A 338 9.22 31.85 55.27
CA GLU A 338 9.57 31.07 56.48
C GLU A 338 9.79 31.95 57.72
N LEU A 339 10.28 33.18 57.56
CA LEU A 339 10.49 34.13 58.67
C LEU A 339 9.18 34.63 59.32
N LYS A 340 8.01 34.38 58.70
CA LYS A 340 6.70 34.85 59.19
C LYS A 340 5.90 33.76 59.95
N TRP A 341 6.43 32.55 60.08
CA TRP A 341 5.70 31.38 60.61
C TRP A 341 6.08 30.94 62.04
N GLN A 342 6.66 31.84 62.85
CA GLN A 342 6.77 31.65 64.31
C GLN A 342 6.02 32.74 65.10
N CYS A 343 4.73 32.51 65.36
CA CYS A 343 4.03 32.86 66.62
C CYS A 343 2.60 32.24 66.65
N PRO A 344 2.11 31.67 67.77
CA PRO A 344 0.90 30.81 67.75
C PRO A 344 -0.33 31.40 68.49
N GLY A 345 -1.52 30.90 68.13
CA GLY A 345 -2.61 30.69 69.09
C GLY A 345 -4.06 30.99 68.64
N TRP A 346 -5.00 30.35 69.35
CA TRP A 346 -6.47 30.56 69.37
C TRP A 346 -7.23 30.13 68.08
N GLY A 347 -8.39 29.46 68.14
CA GLY A 347 -9.17 28.94 69.28
C GLY A 347 -10.62 28.62 68.87
N GLU A 348 -11.18 27.49 69.31
CA GLU A 348 -12.49 26.96 68.92
C GLU A 348 -13.69 27.94 68.95
N ARG A 349 -14.68 27.70 68.06
CA ARG A 349 -16.09 27.65 68.49
C ARG A 349 -16.98 26.73 67.65
N ARG A 350 -17.90 26.07 68.32
CA ARG A 350 -18.90 25.08 67.86
C ARG A 350 -20.30 25.64 68.15
N VAL A 351 -21.36 25.25 67.41
CA VAL A 351 -22.79 25.05 67.86
C VAL A 351 -23.71 24.83 66.63
N VAL A 352 -24.27 23.62 66.43
CA VAL A 352 -25.72 23.22 66.48
C VAL A 352 -26.54 23.70 65.25
N ARG A 353 -27.24 22.90 64.42
CA ARG A 353 -27.91 21.56 64.41
C ARG A 353 -29.44 21.67 64.42
N ASP A 354 -30.05 21.37 63.28
CA ASP A 354 -31.44 20.90 63.06
C ASP A 354 -31.51 20.34 61.62
N SER A 355 -32.39 19.45 61.14
CA SER A 355 -33.25 18.38 61.67
C SER A 355 -33.92 17.74 60.41
N HIS A 356 -33.90 16.41 60.29
CA HIS A 356 -34.35 15.60 59.12
C HIS A 356 -35.85 15.20 59.20
N PRO A 357 -36.46 14.37 58.30
CA PRO A 357 -36.24 14.08 56.85
C PRO A 357 -37.55 14.01 56.01
N CYS A 358 -37.48 13.80 54.69
CA CYS A 358 -38.48 13.00 53.94
C CYS A 358 -37.99 12.52 52.55
N ALA A 359 -38.38 11.30 52.15
CA ALA A 359 -38.23 10.72 50.82
C ALA A 359 -39.45 9.84 50.49
N PRO A 360 -39.83 9.72 49.20
CA PRO A 360 -39.98 8.40 48.57
C PRO A 360 -39.36 8.38 47.14
N GLU A 361 -38.62 7.35 46.71
CA GLU A 361 -39.03 5.99 46.26
C GLU A 361 -39.50 5.96 44.79
N LYS A 362 -39.00 4.93 44.08
CA LYS A 362 -39.04 4.71 42.61
C LYS A 362 -40.44 4.54 42.02
N GLN A 363 -40.55 4.78 40.70
CA GLN A 363 -41.29 3.88 39.81
C GLN A 363 -40.71 3.85 38.39
N ARG A 364 -40.81 2.70 37.73
CA ARG A 364 -40.32 2.38 36.37
C ARG A 364 -41.50 1.80 35.57
N PRO A 365 -41.81 2.28 34.35
CA PRO A 365 -42.87 1.67 33.54
C PRO A 365 -42.36 0.42 32.78
N PRO A 366 -43.24 -0.54 32.46
CA PRO A 366 -42.89 -1.77 31.76
C PRO A 366 -42.92 -1.64 30.23
N SER A 367 -42.27 -2.59 29.57
CA SER A 367 -42.33 -2.86 28.14
C SER A 367 -43.64 -3.54 27.71
N HIS A 368 -44.03 -3.32 26.46
CA HIS A 368 -44.93 -4.16 25.67
C HIS A 368 -44.26 -4.50 24.33
#